data_AF-A0A164UX84-F1
#
_entry.id   AF-A0A164UX84-F1
#
_cell.length_a   1.000
_cell.length_b   1.000
_cell.length_c   1.000
_cell.angle_alpha   90.00
_cell.angle_beta   90.00
_cell.angle_gamma   90.00
#
_symmetry.space_group_name_H-M   'P 1'
#
loop_
_entity.id
_entity.type
_entity.pdbx_description
1 polymer ?
#
loop_
_entity_poly.entity_id
_entity_poly.type
_entity_poly.pdbx_seq_one_letter_code
_entity_poly.pdbx_strand_id
1 'polypeptide(L)'
;MAVQSKPVWPKDERDLLAESLREAIRNMQYSDLPQLPEILDDLLRKTVFNCAATSKEALPPDAVLEDFPASQPTTAHATNKLLELWGDAHMNYLITRIVERLSESKLHHSKVSLMLCRNDVLGELCFILKLLEHPDLCLTEADRWAIQLWIRGGRLGEPPKVLANLMEAYLGALWVANQGRFELMHQWLEPLITILYPFATTDADKTSTEQRAPFEPQGCSVCCGEAMYDTLDTKEYLPEIIAAGGILRDALHAAQKGDCSGQLMAFAEEVLQAPYSHVLETGEMCLRMNIVNAYLRATHQRRDIFVSPAAENKARYITKLRNLIMAPQVTARLAAALALSEWFASPSNQLMSSNRVLSQSFVAAVGWFDRIDGRLQELEKFAMLIIPAAIETLSEHGYHEYAVCAVSSLLILMAIAFEM
;
A
#
# COMPACT_ATOMS: atom_id res chain seq x y z
N MET A 1 29.97 -9.09 -1.61
CA MET A 1 29.45 -9.62 -0.32
C MET A 1 28.54 -8.56 0.26
N ALA A 2 27.23 -8.81 0.34
CA ALA A 2 26.31 -7.88 0.99
C ALA A 2 26.56 -7.95 2.51
N VAL A 3 27.03 -6.84 3.09
CA VAL A 3 27.04 -6.68 4.54
C VAL A 3 25.57 -6.66 4.96
N GLN A 4 25.11 -7.68 5.69
CA GLN A 4 23.78 -7.66 6.29
C GLN A 4 23.75 -6.46 7.24
N SER A 5 23.07 -5.40 6.82
CA SER A 5 22.89 -4.23 7.66
C SER A 5 21.94 -4.62 8.79
N LYS A 6 22.32 -4.36 10.04
CA LYS A 6 21.39 -4.59 11.16
C LYS A 6 20.16 -3.69 10.94
N PRO A 7 18.93 -4.19 11.17
CA PRO A 7 17.74 -3.36 11.06
C PRO A 7 17.88 -2.16 12.01
N VAL A 8 17.51 -0.98 11.52
CA VAL A 8 17.57 0.27 12.28
C VAL A 8 16.57 0.26 13.43
N TRP A 9 15.46 -0.50 13.29
CA TRP A 9 14.45 -0.65 14.32
C TRP A 9 14.32 -2.12 14.77
N PRO A 10 14.82 -2.47 15.98
CA PRO A 10 14.70 -3.81 16.52
C PRO A 10 13.25 -4.28 16.67
N LYS A 11 13.03 -5.59 16.49
CA LYS A 11 11.69 -6.20 16.59
C LYS A 11 11.06 -5.96 17.97
N ASP A 12 11.82 -6.14 19.05
CA ASP A 12 11.29 -6.04 20.42
C ASP A 12 10.80 -4.63 20.74
N GLU A 13 11.56 -3.59 20.34
CA GLU A 13 11.14 -2.18 20.49
C GLU A 13 9.84 -1.88 19.73
N ARG A 14 9.74 -2.41 18.50
CA ARG A 14 8.57 -2.24 17.66
C ARG A 14 7.35 -2.94 18.25
N ASP A 15 7.52 -4.17 18.73
CA ASP A 15 6.42 -4.96 19.27
C ASP A 15 5.94 -4.37 20.63
N LEU A 16 6.85 -3.77 21.42
CA LEU A 16 6.50 -2.99 22.60
C LEU A 16 5.70 -1.73 22.26
N LEU A 17 6.13 -0.94 21.28
CA LEU A 17 5.41 0.26 20.86
C LEU A 17 4.03 -0.09 20.27
N ALA A 18 3.93 -1.18 19.51
CA ALA A 18 2.66 -1.69 19.01
C ALA A 18 1.72 -2.05 20.17
N GLU A 19 2.21 -2.73 21.22
CA GLU A 19 1.41 -3.03 22.41
C GLU A 19 0.92 -1.77 23.12
N SER A 20 1.79 -0.76 23.30
CA SER A 20 1.39 0.53 23.89
C SER A 20 0.30 1.23 23.08
N LEU A 21 0.38 1.18 21.76
CA LEU A 21 -0.63 1.77 20.88
C LEU A 21 -1.96 0.99 20.94
N ARG A 22 -1.91 -0.35 20.98
CA ARG A 22 -3.12 -1.18 21.19
C ARG A 22 -3.77 -0.92 22.55
N GLU A 23 -2.98 -0.76 23.60
CA GLU A 23 -3.47 -0.39 24.93
C GLU A 23 -4.15 0.98 24.92
N ALA A 24 -3.55 1.97 24.26
CA ALA A 24 -4.17 3.27 24.07
C ALA A 24 -5.53 3.16 23.37
N ILE A 25 -5.61 2.41 22.26
CA ILE A 25 -6.87 2.20 21.53
C ILE A 25 -7.93 1.49 22.39
N ARG A 26 -7.53 0.48 23.18
CA ARG A 26 -8.42 -0.23 24.11
C ARG A 26 -9.04 0.69 25.16
N ASN A 27 -8.31 1.73 25.57
CA ASN A 27 -8.75 2.69 26.59
C ASN A 27 -9.58 3.85 26.01
N MET A 28 -9.62 4.04 24.70
CA MET A 28 -10.45 5.07 24.05
C MET A 28 -11.93 4.71 24.15
N GLN A 29 -12.78 5.73 24.37
CA GLN A 29 -14.22 5.54 24.23
C GLN A 29 -14.61 5.74 22.76
N TYR A 30 -15.64 5.02 22.31
CA TYR A 30 -16.17 5.19 20.95
C TYR A 30 -16.59 6.65 20.66
N SER A 31 -17.07 7.36 21.68
CA SER A 31 -17.44 8.79 21.59
C SER A 31 -16.26 9.73 21.32
N ASP A 32 -15.03 9.28 21.59
CA ASP A 32 -13.81 10.08 21.41
C ASP A 32 -13.25 9.93 19.98
N LEU A 33 -13.78 8.98 19.20
CA LEU A 33 -13.33 8.67 17.85
C LEU A 33 -14.19 9.40 16.80
N PRO A 34 -13.60 9.80 15.67
CA PRO A 34 -14.38 10.35 14.57
C PRO A 34 -15.40 9.32 14.06
N GLN A 35 -16.64 9.78 13.86
CA GLN A 35 -17.71 8.92 13.34
C GLN A 35 -17.32 8.32 11.99
N LEU A 36 -17.52 7.01 11.84
CA LEU A 36 -17.27 6.31 10.58
C LEU A 36 -18.18 6.86 9.47
N PRO A 37 -17.63 7.27 8.31
CA PRO A 37 -18.44 7.78 7.21
C PRO A 37 -19.27 6.67 6.57
N GLU A 38 -20.58 6.87 6.41
CA GLU A 38 -21.46 5.85 5.87
C GLU A 38 -21.21 5.54 4.38
N ILE A 39 -21.32 4.27 4.01
CA ILE A 39 -21.30 3.80 2.62
C ILE A 39 -22.75 3.63 2.15
N LEU A 40 -23.25 4.59 1.36
CA LEU A 40 -24.65 4.63 0.94
C LEU A 40 -25.00 3.64 -0.18
N ASP A 41 -24.01 3.24 -0.99
CA ASP A 41 -24.22 2.24 -2.03
C ASP A 41 -24.36 0.85 -1.41
N ASP A 42 -25.54 0.25 -1.53
CA ASP A 42 -25.89 -1.02 -0.89
C ASP A 42 -24.99 -2.19 -1.34
N LEU A 43 -24.67 -2.26 -2.64
CA LEU A 43 -23.86 -3.34 -3.19
C LEU A 43 -22.40 -3.21 -2.73
N LEU A 44 -21.86 -2.00 -2.75
CA LEU A 44 -20.53 -1.70 -2.24
C LEU A 44 -20.43 -1.97 -0.73
N ARG A 45 -21.42 -1.51 0.06
CA ARG A 45 -21.51 -1.76 1.50
C ARG A 45 -21.49 -3.27 1.80
N LYS A 46 -22.37 -4.05 1.16
CA LYS A 46 -22.38 -5.51 1.30
C LYS A 46 -21.07 -6.17 0.89
N THR A 47 -20.40 -5.63 -0.13
CA THR A 47 -19.12 -6.16 -0.60
C THR A 47 -17.99 -5.90 0.41
N VAL A 48 -17.92 -4.71 1.01
CA VAL A 48 -16.94 -4.39 2.07
C VAL A 48 -17.02 -5.36 3.24
N PHE A 49 -18.24 -5.67 3.65
CA PHE A 49 -18.52 -6.54 4.79
C PHE A 49 -18.52 -8.03 4.43
N ASN A 50 -18.33 -8.39 3.15
CA ASN A 50 -18.10 -9.76 2.71
C ASN A 50 -16.60 -10.10 2.77
N CYS A 51 -16.12 -10.47 3.95
CA CYS A 51 -14.70 -10.64 4.22
C CYS A 51 -14.09 -11.85 3.48
N ALA A 52 -12.98 -11.62 2.77
CA ALA A 52 -12.17 -12.70 2.24
C ALA A 52 -11.54 -13.52 3.38
N ALA A 53 -11.47 -14.85 3.21
CA ALA A 53 -10.91 -15.74 4.21
C ALA A 53 -9.45 -15.40 4.52
N THR A 54 -9.10 -15.27 5.81
CA THR A 54 -7.71 -14.98 6.21
C THR A 54 -7.06 -16.09 7.03
N SER A 55 -7.85 -16.82 7.83
CA SER A 55 -7.37 -17.98 8.56
C SER A 55 -6.88 -19.07 7.60
N LYS A 56 -5.67 -19.55 7.84
CA LYS A 56 -5.12 -20.74 7.17
C LYS A 56 -5.54 -22.03 7.87
N GLU A 57 -6.00 -21.92 9.11
CA GLU A 57 -6.40 -23.05 9.93
C GLU A 57 -7.89 -23.31 9.73
N ALA A 58 -8.23 -24.60 9.58
CA ALA A 58 -9.61 -25.03 9.60
C ALA A 58 -10.19 -24.84 11.00
N LEU A 59 -11.50 -24.62 11.06
CA LEU A 59 -12.23 -24.62 12.33
C LEU A 59 -12.01 -25.97 13.04
N PRO A 60 -11.62 -26.00 14.33
CA PRO A 60 -11.57 -27.24 15.09
C PRO A 60 -12.93 -27.94 15.10
N PRO A 61 -13.00 -29.28 15.00
CA PRO A 61 -14.27 -30.01 14.93
C PRO A 61 -15.19 -29.81 16.15
N ASP A 62 -14.61 -29.44 17.29
CA ASP A 62 -15.26 -29.22 18.58
C ASP A 62 -15.46 -27.72 18.89
N ALA A 63 -15.13 -26.82 17.97
CA ALA A 63 -15.32 -25.38 18.17
C ALA A 63 -16.81 -25.01 18.21
N VAL A 64 -17.20 -24.28 19.24
CA VAL A 64 -18.55 -23.73 19.38
C VAL A 64 -18.48 -22.23 19.11
N LEU A 65 -19.11 -21.81 18.01
CA LEU A 65 -19.23 -20.40 17.64
C LEU A 65 -20.30 -19.71 18.47
N GLU A 66 -19.93 -18.65 19.18
CA GLU A 66 -20.87 -17.73 19.83
C GLU A 66 -21.64 -16.87 18.80
N ASP A 67 -22.68 -16.18 19.27
CA ASP A 67 -23.50 -15.28 18.45
C ASP A 67 -22.72 -14.05 17.96
N PHE A 68 -21.69 -13.61 18.70
CA PHE A 68 -20.84 -12.47 18.35
C PHE A 68 -19.44 -12.91 17.88
N PRO A 69 -18.88 -12.36 16.79
CA PRO A 69 -19.56 -11.49 15.83
C PRO A 69 -20.63 -12.25 15.05
N ALA A 70 -21.76 -11.59 14.80
CA ALA A 70 -22.80 -12.14 13.96
C ALA A 70 -22.25 -12.23 12.53
N SER A 71 -22.45 -13.37 11.87
CA SER A 71 -22.09 -13.55 10.46
C SER A 71 -23.34 -13.95 9.70
N GLN A 72 -23.74 -13.10 8.76
CA GLN A 72 -24.92 -13.31 7.94
C GLN A 72 -24.50 -13.81 6.55
N PRO A 73 -25.33 -14.65 5.90
CA PRO A 73 -25.16 -14.92 4.48
C PRO A 73 -25.22 -13.60 3.70
N THR A 74 -24.25 -13.39 2.81
CA THR A 74 -24.22 -12.20 1.95
C THR A 74 -24.87 -12.46 0.61
N THR A 75 -25.35 -11.38 -0.03
CA THR A 75 -25.77 -11.37 -1.44
C THR A 75 -24.72 -10.76 -2.37
N ALA A 76 -23.59 -10.28 -1.82
CA ALA A 76 -22.50 -9.76 -2.61
C ALA A 76 -21.82 -10.87 -3.41
N HIS A 77 -21.50 -10.57 -4.68
CA HIS A 77 -20.84 -11.51 -5.58
C HIS A 77 -19.32 -11.57 -5.41
N ALA A 78 -18.74 -10.57 -4.73
CA ALA A 78 -17.32 -10.40 -4.53
C ALA A 78 -16.98 -10.35 -3.05
N THR A 79 -15.80 -10.84 -2.68
CA THR A 79 -15.21 -10.58 -1.37
C THR A 79 -14.58 -9.18 -1.34
N ASN A 80 -14.30 -8.67 -0.15
CA ASN A 80 -13.71 -7.36 0.07
C ASN A 80 -12.21 -7.25 -0.32
N LYS A 81 -11.61 -8.32 -0.87
CA LYS A 81 -10.16 -8.42 -1.11
C LYS A 81 -9.60 -7.33 -2.03
N LEU A 82 -10.33 -6.94 -3.07
CA LEU A 82 -9.86 -5.88 -3.97
C LEU A 82 -9.98 -4.49 -3.34
N LEU A 83 -11.03 -4.27 -2.54
CA LEU A 83 -11.19 -3.06 -1.75
C LEU A 83 -10.10 -2.94 -0.69
N GLU A 84 -9.73 -4.05 -0.03
CA GLU A 84 -8.60 -4.13 0.90
C GLU A 84 -7.31 -3.62 0.24
N LEU A 85 -6.98 -4.10 -0.97
CA LEU A 85 -5.78 -3.68 -1.68
C LEU A 85 -5.76 -2.17 -1.97
N TRP A 86 -6.90 -1.60 -2.37
CA TRP A 86 -7.02 -0.16 -2.58
C TRP A 86 -6.92 0.60 -1.28
N GLY A 87 -7.64 0.15 -0.26
CA GLY A 87 -7.61 0.67 1.09
C GLY A 87 -6.20 0.77 1.65
N ASP A 88 -5.45 -0.33 1.64
CA ASP A 88 -4.04 -0.39 2.04
C ASP A 88 -3.21 0.69 1.33
N ALA A 89 -3.26 0.73 0.00
CA ALA A 89 -2.46 1.68 -0.78
C ALA A 89 -2.81 3.15 -0.48
N HIS A 90 -4.11 3.46 -0.37
CA HIS A 90 -4.58 4.84 -0.17
C HIS A 90 -4.37 5.28 1.28
N MET A 91 -4.62 4.39 2.25
CA MET A 91 -4.49 4.67 3.68
C MET A 91 -3.03 4.90 4.03
N ASN A 92 -2.12 4.03 3.58
CA ASN A 92 -0.69 4.18 3.85
C ASN A 92 -0.17 5.51 3.31
N TYR A 93 -0.60 5.92 2.11
CA TYR A 93 -0.26 7.23 1.56
C TYR A 93 -0.80 8.38 2.42
N LEU A 94 -2.09 8.38 2.76
CA LEU A 94 -2.69 9.47 3.55
C LEU A 94 -2.08 9.56 4.95
N ILE A 95 -1.89 8.42 5.65
CA ILE A 95 -1.24 8.39 6.97
C ILE A 95 0.16 8.98 6.87
N THR A 96 0.95 8.54 5.89
CA THR A 96 2.32 9.04 5.69
C THR A 96 2.34 10.55 5.44
N ARG A 97 1.40 11.09 4.66
CA ARG A 97 1.26 12.55 4.43
C ARG A 97 0.83 13.33 5.66
N ILE A 98 -0.06 12.77 6.47
CA ILE A 98 -0.48 13.39 7.73
C ILE A 98 0.72 13.43 8.69
N VAL A 99 1.41 12.31 8.87
CA VAL A 99 2.56 12.17 9.77
C VAL A 99 3.73 13.03 9.31
N GLU A 100 3.99 13.19 8.01
CA GLU A 100 5.06 14.06 7.50
C GLU A 100 4.97 15.48 8.07
N ARG A 101 3.74 16.03 8.19
CA ARG A 101 3.48 17.37 8.76
C ARG A 101 3.70 17.46 10.27
N LEU A 102 3.63 16.33 10.98
CA LEU A 102 3.75 16.26 12.43
C LEU A 102 5.18 15.89 12.86
N SER A 103 5.89 15.17 12.00
CA SER A 103 7.20 14.59 12.28
C SER A 103 8.32 15.64 12.26
N GLU A 104 9.34 15.41 13.07
CA GLU A 104 10.50 16.30 13.25
C GLU A 104 11.76 15.79 12.55
N SER A 105 11.83 14.47 12.31
CA SER A 105 12.95 13.82 11.62
C SER A 105 12.44 12.75 10.66
N LYS A 106 13.31 12.30 9.74
CA LYS A 106 13.01 11.19 8.84
C LYS A 106 12.68 9.90 9.60
N LEU A 107 13.49 9.54 10.61
CA LEU A 107 13.28 8.31 11.36
C LEU A 107 11.94 8.36 12.12
N HIS A 108 11.62 9.52 12.70
CA HIS A 108 10.35 9.77 13.37
C HIS A 108 9.17 9.59 12.40
N HIS A 109 9.22 10.21 11.22
CA HIS A 109 8.22 10.06 10.16
C HIS A 109 8.02 8.60 9.77
N SER A 110 9.11 7.89 9.48
CA SER A 110 9.07 6.51 9.00
C SER A 110 8.48 5.57 10.05
N LYS A 111 8.97 5.63 11.29
CA LYS A 111 8.52 4.74 12.37
C LYS A 111 7.06 4.97 12.75
N VAL A 112 6.64 6.23 12.88
CA VAL A 112 5.25 6.56 13.24
C VAL A 112 4.28 6.14 12.14
N SER A 113 4.60 6.43 10.87
CA SER A 113 3.76 6.03 9.74
C SER A 113 3.61 4.51 9.70
N LEU A 114 4.72 3.78 9.81
CA LEU A 114 4.70 2.31 9.82
C LEU A 114 3.94 1.75 11.00
N MET A 115 4.03 2.36 12.19
CA MET A 115 3.31 1.92 13.38
C MET A 115 1.80 2.07 13.21
N LEU A 116 1.34 3.22 12.72
CA LEU A 116 -0.09 3.52 12.53
C LEU A 116 -0.73 2.68 11.43
N CYS A 117 0.06 2.19 10.47
CA CYS A 117 -0.41 1.33 9.39
C CYS A 117 -0.36 -0.17 9.70
N ARG A 118 0.06 -0.59 10.90
CA ARG A 118 0.17 -2.03 11.19
C ARG A 118 -1.19 -2.71 11.31
N ASN A 119 -1.27 -3.94 10.81
CA ASN A 119 -2.48 -4.76 10.91
C ASN A 119 -2.98 -4.95 12.36
N ASP A 120 -2.10 -5.02 13.35
CA ASP A 120 -2.51 -5.16 14.75
C ASP A 120 -3.19 -3.88 15.29
N VAL A 121 -2.71 -2.70 14.91
CA VAL A 121 -3.34 -1.41 15.21
C VAL A 121 -4.69 -1.29 14.50
N LEU A 122 -4.73 -1.60 13.19
CA LEU A 122 -5.95 -1.53 12.40
C LEU A 122 -7.01 -2.53 12.87
N GLY A 123 -6.59 -3.72 13.34
CA GLY A 123 -7.49 -4.73 13.90
C GLY A 123 -8.16 -4.26 15.20
N GLU A 124 -7.41 -3.60 16.08
CA GLU A 124 -7.97 -2.98 17.28
C GLU A 124 -8.92 -1.82 16.94
N LEU A 125 -8.56 -1.01 15.95
CA LEU A 125 -9.43 0.07 15.46
C LEU A 125 -10.74 -0.47 14.88
N CYS A 126 -10.67 -1.52 14.07
CA CYS A 126 -11.85 -2.20 13.54
C CYS A 126 -12.82 -2.65 14.65
N PHE A 127 -12.27 -3.17 15.76
CA PHE A 127 -13.06 -3.59 16.90
C PHE A 127 -13.70 -2.39 17.62
N ILE A 128 -12.91 -1.38 18.00
CA ILE A 128 -13.41 -0.25 18.80
C ILE A 128 -14.40 0.62 18.00
N LEU A 129 -14.24 0.68 16.67
CA LEU A 129 -15.15 1.36 15.75
C LEU A 129 -16.43 0.57 15.46
N LYS A 130 -16.60 -0.60 16.10
CA LYS A 130 -17.81 -1.43 16.02
C LYS A 130 -18.15 -1.96 14.63
N LEU A 131 -17.16 -2.12 13.75
CA LEU A 131 -17.38 -2.72 12.43
C LEU A 131 -17.87 -4.18 12.53
N LEU A 132 -17.57 -4.85 13.64
CA LEU A 132 -18.06 -6.20 13.94
C LEU A 132 -19.56 -6.26 14.29
N GLU A 133 -20.19 -5.13 14.59
CA GLU A 133 -21.62 -5.03 14.89
C GLU A 133 -22.45 -4.75 13.62
N HIS A 134 -21.81 -4.56 12.46
CA HIS A 134 -22.51 -4.17 11.24
C HIS A 134 -23.39 -5.31 10.69
N PRO A 135 -24.64 -5.04 10.27
CA PRO A 135 -25.61 -6.07 9.89
C PRO A 135 -25.22 -6.89 8.64
N ASP A 136 -24.40 -6.34 7.75
CA ASP A 136 -23.94 -7.04 6.54
C ASP A 136 -22.69 -7.88 6.75
N LEU A 137 -22.14 -7.95 7.97
CA LEU A 137 -20.90 -8.67 8.23
C LEU A 137 -21.04 -10.15 7.85
N CYS A 138 -20.15 -10.59 6.96
CA CYS A 138 -20.02 -11.98 6.52
C CYS A 138 -18.57 -12.39 6.67
N LEU A 139 -18.35 -13.41 7.50
CA LEU A 139 -17.06 -13.97 7.86
C LEU A 139 -17.08 -15.49 7.68
N THR A 140 -15.94 -16.07 7.35
CA THR A 140 -15.76 -17.52 7.43
C THR A 140 -15.82 -17.99 8.89
N GLU A 141 -16.23 -19.23 9.12
CA GLU A 141 -16.29 -19.79 10.48
C GLU A 141 -14.94 -19.78 11.19
N ALA A 142 -13.85 -20.05 10.45
CA ALA A 142 -12.49 -20.00 11.00
C ALA A 142 -12.08 -18.58 11.43
N ASP A 143 -12.40 -17.56 10.63
CA ASP A 143 -12.14 -16.16 10.98
C ASP A 143 -12.99 -15.72 12.18
N ARG A 144 -14.27 -16.12 12.25
CA ARG A 144 -15.15 -15.88 13.41
C ARG A 144 -14.57 -16.50 14.68
N TRP A 145 -14.11 -17.74 14.58
CA TRP A 145 -13.50 -18.45 15.70
C TRP A 145 -12.23 -17.76 16.20
N ALA A 146 -11.35 -17.33 15.29
CA ALA A 146 -10.14 -16.58 15.65
C ALA A 146 -10.48 -15.28 16.40
N ILE A 147 -11.52 -14.55 15.95
CA ILE A 147 -12.02 -13.36 16.65
C ILE A 147 -12.53 -13.70 18.04
N GLN A 148 -13.32 -14.75 18.19
CA GLN A 148 -13.85 -15.18 19.50
C GLN A 148 -12.75 -15.59 20.46
N LEU A 149 -11.75 -16.35 20.00
CA LEU A 149 -10.59 -16.71 20.81
C LEU A 149 -9.83 -15.49 21.30
N TRP A 150 -9.59 -14.53 20.40
CA TRP A 150 -8.91 -13.29 20.74
C TRP A 150 -9.70 -12.45 21.77
N ILE A 151 -11.02 -12.31 21.58
CA ILE A 151 -11.90 -11.60 22.55
C ILE A 151 -11.91 -12.31 23.91
N ARG A 152 -12.13 -13.63 23.94
CA ARG A 152 -12.12 -14.44 25.17
C ARG A 152 -10.78 -14.40 25.89
N GLY A 153 -9.69 -14.30 25.13
CA GLY A 153 -8.35 -14.08 25.65
C GLY A 153 -8.10 -12.66 26.18
N GLY A 154 -9.14 -11.83 26.32
CA GLY A 154 -9.03 -10.47 26.83
C GLY A 154 -8.40 -9.50 25.82
N ARG A 155 -8.46 -9.81 24.52
CA ARG A 155 -7.79 -9.05 23.45
C ARG A 155 -6.28 -8.91 23.69
N LEU A 156 -5.67 -9.96 24.26
CA LEU A 156 -4.22 -10.03 24.43
C LEU A 156 -3.56 -10.52 23.13
N GLY A 157 -2.46 -9.88 22.74
CA GLY A 157 -1.71 -10.24 21.53
C GLY A 157 -2.29 -9.64 20.25
N GLU A 158 -1.88 -10.20 19.11
CA GLU A 158 -2.25 -9.69 17.78
C GLU A 158 -3.73 -9.99 17.45
N PRO A 159 -4.53 -8.98 17.07
CA PRO A 159 -5.87 -9.20 16.56
C PRO A 159 -5.85 -10.08 15.29
N PRO A 160 -6.90 -10.87 15.03
CA PRO A 160 -7.02 -11.64 13.80
C PRO A 160 -6.93 -10.75 12.56
N LYS A 161 -6.16 -11.20 11.57
CA LYS A 161 -5.85 -10.43 10.36
C LYS A 161 -7.09 -9.92 9.61
N VAL A 162 -8.19 -10.68 9.62
CA VAL A 162 -9.46 -10.29 8.99
C VAL A 162 -9.97 -8.91 9.46
N LEU A 163 -9.66 -8.50 10.69
CA LEU A 163 -10.08 -7.20 11.23
C LEU A 163 -9.34 -6.04 10.55
N ALA A 164 -8.02 -6.19 10.37
CA ALA A 164 -7.21 -5.22 9.63
C ALA A 164 -7.68 -5.13 8.17
N ASN A 165 -7.89 -6.29 7.55
CA ASN A 165 -8.35 -6.38 6.17
C ASN A 165 -9.73 -5.73 5.97
N LEU A 166 -10.64 -5.88 6.95
CA LEU A 166 -11.95 -5.22 6.94
C LEU A 166 -11.81 -3.70 7.05
N MET A 167 -10.91 -3.22 7.91
CA MET A 167 -10.62 -1.80 8.07
C MET A 167 -10.07 -1.18 6.77
N GLU A 168 -9.09 -1.83 6.15
CA GLU A 168 -8.55 -1.43 4.85
C GLU A 168 -9.64 -1.44 3.78
N ALA A 169 -10.43 -2.51 3.68
CA ALA A 169 -11.52 -2.59 2.70
C ALA A 169 -12.57 -1.50 2.88
N TYR A 170 -12.89 -1.12 4.12
CA TYR A 170 -13.79 -0.02 4.40
C TYR A 170 -13.27 1.31 3.84
N LEU A 171 -11.98 1.61 4.05
CA LEU A 171 -11.33 2.80 3.49
C LEU A 171 -11.28 2.75 1.96
N GLY A 172 -11.00 1.58 1.38
CA GLY A 172 -11.07 1.36 -0.06
C GLY A 172 -12.46 1.69 -0.61
N ALA A 173 -13.52 1.33 0.10
CA ALA A 173 -14.89 1.66 -0.30
C ALA A 173 -15.25 3.13 -0.12
N LEU A 174 -14.72 3.84 0.89
CA LEU A 174 -14.88 5.29 0.99
C LEU A 174 -14.31 6.00 -0.25
N TRP A 175 -13.15 5.54 -0.73
CA TRP A 175 -12.56 6.05 -1.97
C TRP A 175 -13.45 5.75 -3.19
N VAL A 176 -13.98 4.53 -3.33
CA VAL A 176 -14.90 4.17 -4.42
C VAL A 176 -16.18 5.02 -4.37
N ALA A 177 -16.79 5.13 -3.19
CA ALA A 177 -18.04 5.87 -2.95
C ALA A 177 -17.87 7.38 -3.23
N ASN A 178 -16.73 7.96 -2.86
CA ASN A 178 -16.39 9.35 -3.13
C ASN A 178 -15.80 9.57 -4.54
N GLN A 179 -16.16 8.70 -5.47
CA GLN A 179 -15.77 8.75 -6.86
C GLN A 179 -14.26 8.88 -7.09
N GLY A 180 -13.47 8.13 -6.33
CA GLY A 180 -12.01 8.04 -6.44
C GLY A 180 -11.28 9.27 -5.92
N ARG A 181 -11.93 10.07 -5.07
CA ARG A 181 -11.34 11.24 -4.44
C ARG A 181 -11.10 10.99 -2.95
N PHE A 182 -10.05 11.61 -2.41
CA PHE A 182 -9.53 11.32 -1.06
C PHE A 182 -10.20 12.09 0.06
N GLU A 183 -11.05 13.08 -0.22
CA GLU A 183 -11.46 14.07 0.77
C GLU A 183 -12.19 13.43 1.95
N LEU A 184 -13.13 12.53 1.69
CA LEU A 184 -13.87 11.84 2.75
C LEU A 184 -12.95 10.98 3.63
N MET A 185 -12.02 10.27 3.00
CA MET A 185 -11.06 9.42 3.70
C MET A 185 -10.08 10.24 4.53
N HIS A 186 -9.58 11.35 3.98
CA HIS A 186 -8.68 12.27 4.68
C HIS A 186 -9.37 12.96 5.86
N GLN A 187 -10.58 13.47 5.67
CA GLN A 187 -11.38 14.13 6.73
C GLN A 187 -11.62 13.21 7.92
N TRP A 188 -11.77 11.90 7.67
CA TRP A 188 -11.93 10.92 8.73
C TRP A 188 -10.60 10.46 9.34
N LEU A 189 -9.58 10.19 8.51
CA LEU A 189 -8.27 9.71 8.98
C LEU A 189 -7.49 10.76 9.76
N GLU A 190 -7.47 12.03 9.33
CA GLU A 190 -6.62 13.06 9.96
C GLU A 190 -6.91 13.27 11.46
N PRO A 191 -8.17 13.39 11.91
CA PRO A 191 -8.48 13.44 13.35
C PRO A 191 -8.06 12.16 14.08
N LEU A 192 -8.30 10.98 13.50
CA LEU A 192 -7.93 9.70 14.10
C LEU A 192 -6.42 9.57 14.29
N ILE A 193 -5.65 9.90 13.25
CA ILE A 193 -4.19 9.88 13.29
C ILE A 193 -3.66 10.91 14.28
N THR A 194 -4.28 12.09 14.38
CA THR A 194 -3.91 13.11 15.37
C THR A 194 -4.07 12.59 16.80
N ILE A 195 -5.13 11.82 17.09
CA ILE A 195 -5.36 11.21 18.40
C ILE A 195 -4.31 10.12 18.70
N LEU A 196 -3.96 9.30 17.71
CA LEU A 196 -3.05 8.16 17.88
C LEU A 196 -1.56 8.55 17.84
N TYR A 197 -1.23 9.66 17.19
CA TYR A 197 0.14 10.11 16.95
C TYR A 197 1.01 10.16 18.21
N PRO A 198 0.56 10.71 19.37
CA PRO A 198 1.37 10.74 20.58
C PRO A 198 1.75 9.34 21.09
N PHE A 199 0.89 8.33 20.89
CA PHE A 199 1.12 6.95 21.33
C PHE A 199 2.02 6.16 20.37
N ALA A 200 2.06 6.57 19.09
CA ALA A 200 2.98 6.02 18.10
C ALA A 200 4.37 6.71 18.13
N THR A 201 4.52 7.78 18.90
CA THR A 201 5.72 8.63 18.94
C THR A 201 6.70 8.18 20.02
N THR A 202 7.99 8.13 19.69
CA THR A 202 9.08 7.99 20.65
C THR A 202 9.96 9.25 20.61
N ASP A 203 10.18 9.91 21.74
CA ASP A 203 10.92 11.18 21.80
C ASP A 203 12.35 11.09 21.27
N ALA A 204 13.00 9.93 21.40
CA ALA A 204 14.34 9.71 20.84
C ALA A 204 14.36 9.81 19.31
N ASP A 205 13.27 9.46 18.63
CA ASP A 205 13.21 9.49 17.17
C ASP A 205 13.09 10.92 16.63
N LYS A 206 12.44 11.83 17.37
CA LYS A 206 12.22 13.24 16.98
C LYS A 206 13.51 13.98 16.62
N THR A 207 14.59 13.68 17.32
CA THR A 207 15.89 14.34 17.16
C THR A 207 16.92 13.48 16.44
N SER A 208 16.51 12.32 15.92
CA SER A 208 17.39 11.40 15.22
C SER A 208 17.90 11.97 13.90
N THR A 209 19.19 11.74 13.62
CA THR A 209 19.82 12.06 12.34
C THR A 209 19.88 10.86 11.40
N GLU A 210 19.35 9.70 11.81
CA GLU A 210 19.34 8.47 11.01
C GLU A 210 18.57 8.67 9.70
N GLN A 211 19.23 8.32 8.60
CA GLN A 211 18.70 8.48 7.24
C GLN A 211 18.32 7.16 6.59
N ARG A 212 18.58 6.02 7.22
CA ARG A 212 18.14 4.71 6.70
C ARG A 212 16.66 4.48 7.00
N ALA A 213 16.00 3.75 6.11
CA ALA A 213 14.67 3.23 6.40
C ALA A 213 14.75 2.27 7.60
N PRO A 214 13.69 2.18 8.43
CA PRO A 214 13.67 1.28 9.58
C PRO A 214 13.81 -0.20 9.19
N PHE A 215 13.42 -0.55 7.95
CA PHE A 215 13.50 -1.89 7.37
C PHE A 215 14.16 -1.87 6.00
N GLU A 216 14.73 -3.00 5.58
CA GLU A 216 15.16 -3.18 4.20
C GLU A 216 13.93 -3.39 3.28
N PRO A 217 13.95 -2.84 2.05
CA PRO A 217 12.88 -3.09 1.08
C PRO A 217 12.78 -4.60 0.80
N GLN A 218 11.57 -5.14 0.74
CA GLN A 218 11.38 -6.51 0.28
C GLN A 218 11.75 -6.60 -1.21
N GLY A 219 12.74 -7.43 -1.54
CA GLY A 219 13.15 -7.65 -2.92
C GLY A 219 12.09 -8.42 -3.71
N CYS A 220 11.83 -8.00 -4.96
CA CYS A 220 11.13 -8.83 -5.93
C CYS A 220 12.10 -9.89 -6.49
N SER A 221 11.59 -10.99 -7.04
CA SER A 221 12.43 -11.98 -7.73
C SER A 221 13.20 -11.32 -8.88
N VAL A 222 14.52 -11.40 -8.84
CA VAL A 222 15.46 -10.67 -9.74
C VAL A 222 15.08 -10.80 -11.23
N CYS A 223 14.66 -11.98 -11.66
CA CYS A 223 14.32 -12.28 -13.06
C CYS A 223 13.21 -11.40 -13.65
N CYS A 224 12.12 -11.13 -12.93
CA CYS A 224 11.04 -10.31 -13.49
C CYS A 224 11.44 -8.83 -13.59
N GLY A 225 12.29 -8.34 -12.68
CA GLY A 225 12.78 -6.96 -12.72
C GLY A 225 13.69 -6.68 -13.92
N GLU A 226 14.52 -7.66 -14.30
CA GLU A 226 15.35 -7.59 -15.51
C GLU A 226 14.52 -7.64 -16.80
N ALA A 227 13.53 -8.54 -16.87
CA ALA A 227 12.63 -8.59 -18.03
C ALA A 227 11.81 -7.28 -18.20
N MET A 228 11.36 -6.69 -17.08
CA MET A 228 10.69 -5.39 -17.09
C MET A 228 11.61 -4.28 -17.59
N TYR A 229 12.89 -4.32 -17.21
CA TYR A 229 13.91 -3.40 -17.71
C TYR A 229 14.01 -3.46 -19.24
N ASP A 230 14.10 -4.66 -19.81
CA ASP A 230 14.22 -4.84 -21.27
C ASP A 230 12.95 -4.36 -22.01
N THR A 231 11.78 -4.61 -21.42
CA THR A 231 10.49 -4.17 -21.97
C THR A 231 10.38 -2.65 -22.01
N LEU A 232 10.77 -1.97 -20.91
CA LEU A 232 10.75 -0.51 -20.81
C LEU A 232 11.73 0.17 -21.79
N ASP A 233 12.78 -0.52 -22.22
CA ASP A 233 13.82 0.01 -23.12
C ASP A 233 13.46 -0.08 -24.60
N THR A 234 12.30 -0.66 -24.92
CA THR A 234 11.79 -0.69 -26.27
C THR A 234 11.48 0.73 -26.78
N LYS A 235 11.50 0.89 -28.10
CA LYS A 235 11.21 2.18 -28.79
C LYS A 235 9.79 2.68 -28.56
N GLU A 236 8.90 1.82 -28.06
CA GLU A 236 7.50 2.12 -27.78
C GLU A 236 7.34 2.87 -26.46
N TYR A 237 7.89 2.35 -25.35
CA TYR A 237 7.66 2.92 -24.03
C TYR A 237 8.62 4.06 -23.66
N LEU A 238 9.92 3.89 -23.95
CA LEU A 238 10.95 4.77 -23.39
C LEU A 238 10.77 6.26 -23.73
N PRO A 239 10.49 6.66 -24.98
CA PRO A 239 10.32 8.09 -25.32
C PRO A 239 9.14 8.74 -24.59
N GLU A 240 8.02 8.03 -24.45
CA GLU A 240 6.82 8.54 -23.77
C GLU A 240 7.05 8.66 -22.27
N ILE A 241 7.73 7.68 -21.66
CA ILE A 241 8.13 7.72 -20.25
C ILE A 241 9.05 8.91 -19.98
N ILE A 242 10.04 9.16 -20.84
CA ILE A 242 10.94 10.31 -20.69
C ILE A 242 10.17 11.62 -20.79
N ALA A 243 9.28 11.74 -21.78
CA ALA A 243 8.48 12.95 -21.98
C ALA A 243 7.53 13.22 -20.79
N ALA A 244 6.77 12.22 -20.35
CA ALA A 244 5.83 12.35 -19.25
C ALA A 244 6.53 12.51 -17.90
N GLY A 245 7.68 11.86 -17.69
CA GLY A 245 8.46 11.94 -16.46
C GLY A 245 9.19 13.27 -16.26
N GLY A 246 9.11 14.20 -17.22
CA GLY A 246 9.59 15.57 -17.06
C GLY A 246 9.03 16.26 -15.81
N ILE A 247 7.80 15.92 -15.40
CA ILE A 247 7.18 16.44 -14.17
C ILE A 247 7.99 16.15 -12.90
N LEU A 248 8.69 15.01 -12.86
CA LEU A 248 9.51 14.62 -11.71
C LEU A 248 10.82 15.43 -11.68
N ARG A 249 11.40 15.74 -12.85
CA ARG A 249 12.57 16.61 -12.98
C ARG A 249 12.22 18.05 -12.60
N ASP A 250 11.07 18.53 -13.05
CA ASP A 250 10.56 19.87 -12.69
C ASP A 250 10.34 20.00 -11.18
N ALA A 251 9.80 18.95 -10.54
CA ALA A 251 9.66 18.89 -9.10
C ALA A 251 11.00 18.95 -8.36
N LEU A 252 12.02 18.20 -8.81
CA LEU A 252 13.36 18.28 -8.23
C LEU A 252 13.99 19.66 -8.41
N HIS A 253 13.81 20.29 -9.56
CA HIS A 253 14.29 21.65 -9.78
C HIS A 253 13.60 22.68 -8.88
N ALA A 254 12.29 22.54 -8.68
CA ALA A 254 11.53 23.36 -7.75
C ALA A 254 11.97 23.13 -6.29
N ALA A 255 12.16 21.87 -5.89
CA ALA A 255 12.68 21.50 -4.57
C ALA A 255 14.07 22.09 -4.33
N GLN A 256 14.96 21.99 -5.32
CA GLN A 256 16.30 22.57 -5.27
C GLN A 256 16.24 24.09 -5.06
N LYS A 257 15.34 24.81 -5.74
CA LYS A 257 15.19 26.27 -5.58
C LYS A 257 14.52 26.68 -4.27
N GLY A 258 13.68 25.82 -3.71
CA GLY A 258 12.91 26.05 -2.48
C GLY A 258 13.51 25.32 -1.28
N ASP A 259 12.77 24.34 -0.77
CA ASP A 259 13.03 23.62 0.48
C ASP A 259 14.44 23.02 0.59
N CYS A 260 15.10 22.68 -0.52
CA CYS A 260 16.45 22.13 -0.51
C CYS A 260 17.56 23.18 -0.57
N SER A 261 17.25 24.48 -0.66
CA SER A 261 18.21 25.59 -0.59
C SER A 261 19.44 25.44 -1.51
N GLY A 262 19.22 25.00 -2.74
CA GLY A 262 20.24 24.79 -3.77
C GLY A 262 21.00 23.47 -3.67
N GLN A 263 20.80 22.69 -2.61
CA GLN A 263 21.55 21.46 -2.37
C GLN A 263 21.21 20.38 -3.41
N LEU A 264 22.24 19.64 -3.82
CA LEU A 264 22.11 18.43 -4.63
C LEU A 264 21.92 17.20 -3.74
N MET A 265 21.43 16.09 -4.30
CA MET A 265 21.29 14.83 -3.59
C MET A 265 22.66 14.29 -3.19
N ALA A 266 22.91 14.20 -1.90
CA ALA A 266 24.09 13.57 -1.33
C ALA A 266 23.77 12.15 -0.86
N PHE A 267 24.73 11.24 -1.00
CA PHE A 267 24.61 9.85 -0.57
C PHE A 267 25.80 9.48 0.31
N ALA A 268 25.52 8.91 1.48
CA ALA A 268 26.53 8.32 2.37
C ALA A 268 26.25 6.82 2.46
N GLU A 269 27.22 5.97 2.11
CA GLU A 269 27.05 4.51 2.07
C GLU A 269 25.80 4.08 1.27
N GLU A 270 25.58 4.71 0.11
CA GLU A 270 24.40 4.53 -0.74
C GLU A 270 23.05 4.94 -0.12
N VAL A 271 23.04 5.60 1.03
CA VAL A 271 21.83 6.13 1.68
C VAL A 271 21.64 7.59 1.31
N LEU A 272 20.48 7.93 0.76
CA LEU A 272 20.13 9.32 0.45
C LEU A 272 20.08 10.15 1.75
N GLN A 273 20.74 11.30 1.73
CA GLN A 273 20.82 12.22 2.86
C GLN A 273 19.76 13.30 2.80
N ALA A 274 19.57 13.98 3.94
CA ALA A 274 18.73 15.17 4.01
C ALA A 274 19.25 16.26 3.06
N PRO A 275 18.36 17.12 2.51
CA PRO A 275 16.91 17.19 2.75
C PRO A 275 16.08 16.19 1.93
N TYR A 276 16.64 15.61 0.86
CA TYR A 276 15.87 14.78 -0.08
C TYR A 276 15.38 13.45 0.52
N SER A 277 16.04 12.96 1.54
CA SER A 277 15.67 11.72 2.24
C SER A 277 14.36 11.81 3.03
N HIS A 278 13.89 13.02 3.38
CA HIS A 278 12.70 13.23 4.21
C HIS A 278 11.41 12.85 3.48
N VAL A 279 11.39 12.92 2.15
CA VAL A 279 10.20 12.61 1.34
C VAL A 279 10.16 11.17 0.84
N LEU A 280 11.11 10.31 1.23
CA LEU A 280 11.21 8.95 0.69
C LEU A 280 10.01 8.08 1.06
N GLU A 281 9.56 8.12 2.32
CA GLU A 281 8.39 7.34 2.77
C GLU A 281 7.13 7.80 2.02
N THR A 282 6.91 9.11 1.94
CA THR A 282 5.80 9.71 1.19
C THR A 282 5.86 9.33 -0.29
N GLY A 283 7.04 9.44 -0.91
CA GLY A 283 7.25 9.12 -2.31
C GLY A 283 6.96 7.66 -2.63
N GLU A 284 7.36 6.74 -1.74
CA GLU A 284 7.10 5.32 -1.91
C GLU A 284 5.60 5.01 -1.85
N MET A 285 4.90 5.54 -0.84
CA MET A 285 3.46 5.31 -0.68
C MET A 285 2.65 6.01 -1.78
N CYS A 286 3.05 7.21 -2.19
CA CYS A 286 2.45 7.93 -3.31
C CYS A 286 2.58 7.14 -4.62
N LEU A 287 3.77 6.58 -4.89
CA LEU A 287 3.98 5.74 -6.07
C LEU A 287 3.12 4.46 -6.03
N ARG A 288 3.09 3.75 -4.89
CA ARG A 288 2.26 2.53 -4.71
C ARG A 288 0.78 2.80 -5.00
N MET A 289 0.25 3.90 -4.44
CA MET A 289 -1.12 4.34 -4.65
C MET A 289 -1.37 4.72 -6.13
N ASN A 290 -0.46 5.46 -6.76
CA ASN A 290 -0.61 5.84 -8.16
C ASN A 290 -0.57 4.64 -9.11
N ILE A 291 0.24 3.60 -8.83
CA ILE A 291 0.27 2.38 -9.65
C ILE A 291 -1.08 1.67 -9.64
N VAL A 292 -1.70 1.49 -8.48
CA VAL A 292 -3.02 0.81 -8.43
C VAL A 292 -4.07 1.66 -9.13
N ASN A 293 -4.08 2.98 -8.96
CA ASN A 293 -5.04 3.86 -9.63
C ASN A 293 -4.85 3.90 -11.16
N ALA A 294 -3.59 4.00 -11.60
CA ALA A 294 -3.22 3.95 -13.01
C ALA A 294 -3.66 2.63 -13.67
N TYR A 295 -3.60 1.51 -12.96
CA TYR A 295 -4.08 0.22 -13.46
C TYR A 295 -5.55 0.26 -13.88
N LEU A 296 -6.44 0.81 -13.03
CA LEU A 296 -7.87 0.91 -13.35
C LEU A 296 -8.11 1.74 -14.61
N ARG A 297 -7.37 2.84 -14.77
CA ARG A 297 -7.51 3.72 -15.93
C ARG A 297 -6.94 3.09 -17.20
N ALA A 298 -5.75 2.53 -17.13
CA ALA A 298 -5.05 1.91 -18.26
C ALA A 298 -5.81 0.71 -18.82
N THR A 299 -6.48 -0.05 -17.96
CA THR A 299 -7.28 -1.22 -18.37
C THR A 299 -8.74 -0.88 -18.71
N HIS A 300 -9.11 0.41 -18.69
CA HIS A 300 -10.49 0.89 -18.84
C HIS A 300 -11.51 0.20 -17.93
N GLN A 301 -11.04 -0.30 -16.78
CA GLN A 301 -11.88 -0.98 -15.83
C GLN A 301 -12.75 0.04 -15.10
N ARG A 302 -14.06 -0.25 -15.05
CA ARG A 302 -15.01 0.55 -14.29
C ARG A 302 -14.93 0.17 -12.81
N ARG A 303 -15.45 1.05 -11.95
CA ARG A 303 -15.50 0.80 -10.49
C ARG A 303 -16.42 -0.35 -10.08
N ASP A 304 -17.22 -0.86 -10.99
CA ASP A 304 -17.98 -2.11 -10.80
C ASP A 304 -17.06 -3.33 -10.59
N ILE A 305 -15.78 -3.24 -10.96
CA ILE A 305 -14.80 -4.30 -10.71
C ILE A 305 -14.71 -4.70 -9.24
N PHE A 306 -14.87 -3.75 -8.32
CA PHE A 306 -14.77 -3.97 -6.88
C PHE A 306 -15.89 -4.87 -6.36
N VAL A 307 -17.02 -4.91 -7.06
CA VAL A 307 -18.19 -5.71 -6.70
C VAL A 307 -18.37 -6.93 -7.63
N SER A 308 -17.40 -7.17 -8.52
CA SER A 308 -17.42 -8.26 -9.49
C SER A 308 -16.80 -9.55 -8.92
N PRO A 309 -17.25 -10.76 -9.34
CA PRO A 309 -16.66 -12.03 -8.90
C PRO A 309 -15.15 -12.15 -9.16
N ALA A 310 -14.61 -11.39 -10.12
CA ALA A 310 -13.19 -11.42 -10.46
C ALA A 310 -12.30 -10.64 -9.47
N ALA A 311 -12.90 -9.87 -8.54
CA ALA A 311 -12.20 -8.96 -7.65
C ALA A 311 -11.02 -9.63 -6.90
N GLU A 312 -11.23 -10.81 -6.33
CA GLU A 312 -10.19 -11.49 -5.54
C GLU A 312 -8.97 -11.89 -6.37
N ASN A 313 -9.18 -12.46 -7.55
CA ASN A 313 -8.08 -12.84 -8.46
C ASN A 313 -7.32 -11.60 -8.94
N LYS A 314 -8.06 -10.52 -9.25
CA LYS A 314 -7.46 -9.24 -9.63
C LYS A 314 -6.62 -8.64 -8.51
N ALA A 315 -7.06 -8.71 -7.27
CA ALA A 315 -6.27 -8.22 -6.13
C ALA A 315 -4.89 -8.89 -6.07
N ARG A 316 -4.82 -10.22 -6.27
CA ARG A 316 -3.56 -10.96 -6.30
C ARG A 316 -2.68 -10.55 -7.48
N TYR A 317 -3.26 -10.41 -8.66
CA TYR A 317 -2.55 -9.99 -9.87
C TYR A 317 -1.96 -8.57 -9.73
N ILE A 318 -2.79 -7.62 -9.32
CA ILE A 318 -2.42 -6.21 -9.16
C ILE A 318 -1.34 -6.06 -8.07
N THR A 319 -1.40 -6.87 -7.00
CA THR A 319 -0.32 -6.91 -6.01
C THR A 319 1.03 -7.29 -6.64
N LYS A 320 1.05 -8.29 -7.53
CA LYS A 320 2.29 -8.67 -8.25
C LYS A 320 2.76 -7.58 -9.20
N LEU A 321 1.84 -6.97 -9.94
CA LEU A 321 2.12 -5.86 -10.86
C LEU A 321 2.73 -4.67 -10.12
N ARG A 322 2.12 -4.27 -9.00
CA ARG A 322 2.64 -3.21 -8.13
C ARG A 322 4.04 -3.55 -7.63
N ASN A 323 4.24 -4.76 -7.12
CA ASN A 323 5.54 -5.18 -6.59
C ASN A 323 6.63 -5.25 -7.68
N LEU A 324 6.26 -5.59 -8.92
CA LEU A 324 7.17 -5.56 -10.06
C LEU A 324 7.61 -4.14 -10.39
N ILE A 325 6.66 -3.20 -10.54
CA ILE A 325 6.98 -1.80 -10.87
C ILE A 325 7.79 -1.13 -9.75
N MET A 326 7.48 -1.46 -8.49
CA MET A 326 8.19 -0.96 -7.31
C MET A 326 9.56 -1.62 -7.10
N ALA A 327 9.94 -2.62 -7.90
CA ALA A 327 11.21 -3.30 -7.72
C ALA A 327 12.38 -2.31 -7.90
N PRO A 328 13.42 -2.34 -7.05
CA PRO A 328 14.52 -1.38 -7.10
C PRO A 328 15.22 -1.28 -8.47
N GLN A 329 15.28 -2.38 -9.23
CA GLN A 329 15.83 -2.41 -10.57
C GLN A 329 14.99 -1.57 -11.56
N VAL A 330 13.67 -1.68 -11.46
CA VAL A 330 12.72 -0.98 -12.33
C VAL A 330 12.71 0.51 -11.99
N THR A 331 12.59 0.87 -10.72
CA THR A 331 12.63 2.28 -10.30
C THR A 331 14.00 2.93 -10.57
N ALA A 332 15.11 2.18 -10.43
CA ALA A 332 16.44 2.66 -10.83
C ALA A 332 16.52 2.93 -12.34
N ARG A 333 15.91 2.06 -13.16
CA ARG A 333 15.87 2.26 -14.61
C ARG A 333 15.07 3.50 -14.99
N LEU A 334 13.91 3.70 -14.37
CA LEU A 334 13.12 4.91 -14.56
C LEU A 334 13.92 6.15 -14.15
N ALA A 335 14.65 6.11 -13.03
CA ALA A 335 15.56 7.18 -12.62
C ALA A 335 16.62 7.51 -13.69
N ALA A 336 17.25 6.46 -14.25
CA ALA A 336 18.27 6.61 -15.28
C ALA A 336 17.70 7.16 -16.58
N ALA A 337 16.52 6.68 -17.01
CA ALA A 337 15.82 7.19 -18.19
C ALA A 337 15.50 8.68 -18.06
N LEU A 338 15.13 9.12 -16.86
CA LEU A 338 14.84 10.52 -16.54
C LEU A 338 16.08 11.36 -16.22
N ALA A 339 17.28 10.78 -16.36
CA ALA A 339 18.55 11.43 -16.05
C ALA A 339 18.59 12.09 -14.65
N LEU A 340 17.97 11.46 -13.65
CA LEU A 340 17.91 12.02 -12.29
C LEU A 340 19.29 12.13 -11.64
N SER A 341 20.30 11.44 -12.18
CA SER A 341 21.68 11.54 -11.73
C SER A 341 22.28 12.94 -11.90
N GLU A 342 21.71 13.80 -12.76
CA GLU A 342 22.09 15.22 -12.87
C GLU A 342 21.95 15.98 -11.54
N TRP A 343 21.09 15.51 -10.64
CA TRP A 343 20.89 16.10 -9.31
C TRP A 343 21.81 15.53 -8.24
N PHE A 344 22.79 14.68 -8.58
CA PHE A 344 23.68 14.07 -7.58
C PHE A 344 24.87 14.98 -7.26
N ALA A 345 25.22 15.09 -5.99
CA ALA A 345 26.33 15.93 -5.54
C ALA A 345 27.71 15.37 -5.95
N SER A 346 27.84 14.04 -6.08
CA SER A 346 29.10 13.39 -6.44
C SER A 346 29.18 13.10 -7.94
N PRO A 347 30.21 13.59 -8.67
CA PRO A 347 30.41 13.27 -10.08
C PRO A 347 30.56 11.76 -10.36
N SER A 348 31.11 11.00 -9.40
CA SER A 348 31.23 9.54 -9.55
C SER A 348 29.85 8.89 -9.66
N ASN A 349 28.90 9.34 -8.83
CA ASN A 349 27.53 8.83 -8.85
C ASN A 349 26.78 9.36 -10.08
N GLN A 350 27.08 10.57 -10.57
CA GLN A 350 26.48 11.06 -11.81
C GLN A 350 26.77 10.12 -13.01
N LEU A 351 28.00 9.59 -13.07
CA LEU A 351 28.46 8.71 -14.14
C LEU A 351 28.08 7.24 -13.93
N MET A 352 28.23 6.74 -12.71
CA MET A 352 28.05 5.32 -12.37
C MET A 352 27.42 5.16 -10.99
N SER A 353 26.09 5.22 -10.94
CA SER A 353 25.32 4.95 -9.72
C SER A 353 24.87 3.49 -9.63
N SER A 354 24.76 3.00 -8.40
CA SER A 354 24.11 1.72 -8.15
C SER A 354 22.59 1.82 -8.28
N ASN A 355 21.92 0.68 -8.49
CA ASN A 355 20.45 0.62 -8.52
C ASN A 355 19.83 1.15 -7.23
N ARG A 356 20.50 0.98 -6.09
CA ARG A 356 20.02 1.48 -4.80
C ARG A 356 19.99 3.00 -4.75
N VAL A 357 21.03 3.67 -5.25
CA VAL A 357 21.12 5.13 -5.33
C VAL A 357 20.06 5.68 -6.30
N LEU A 358 19.98 5.11 -7.50
CA LEU A 358 19.02 5.52 -8.52
C LEU A 358 17.56 5.31 -8.07
N SER A 359 17.24 4.15 -7.49
CA SER A 359 15.90 3.87 -6.97
C SER A 359 15.49 4.90 -5.90
N GLN A 360 16.36 5.20 -4.93
CA GLN A 360 16.07 6.25 -3.94
C GLN A 360 15.88 7.62 -4.57
N SER A 361 16.66 7.97 -5.59
CA SER A 361 16.49 9.25 -6.29
C SER A 361 15.14 9.36 -6.99
N PHE A 362 14.66 8.27 -7.59
CA PHE A 362 13.35 8.22 -8.22
C PHE A 362 12.22 8.36 -7.21
N VAL A 363 12.28 7.60 -6.11
CA VAL A 363 11.30 7.70 -5.02
C VAL A 363 11.30 9.11 -4.41
N ALA A 364 12.48 9.72 -4.22
CA ALA A 364 12.58 11.09 -3.74
C ALA A 364 11.97 12.10 -4.73
N ALA A 365 12.17 11.92 -6.04
CA ALA A 365 11.56 12.76 -7.06
C ALA A 365 10.02 12.68 -7.02
N VAL A 366 9.46 11.49 -6.83
CA VAL A 366 8.02 11.30 -6.61
C VAL A 366 7.56 11.99 -5.33
N GLY A 367 8.29 11.86 -4.22
CA GLY A 367 7.96 12.52 -2.96
C GLY A 367 7.98 14.06 -3.06
N TRP A 368 8.95 14.62 -3.78
CA TRP A 368 8.99 16.07 -4.04
C TRP A 368 7.90 16.55 -4.98
N PHE A 369 7.57 15.77 -6.02
CA PHE A 369 6.44 16.06 -6.89
C PHE A 369 5.14 16.16 -6.11
N ASP A 370 4.88 15.17 -5.26
CA ASP A 370 3.72 15.13 -4.38
C ASP A 370 3.65 16.36 -3.47
N ARG A 371 4.78 16.73 -2.85
CA ARG A 371 4.87 17.84 -1.90
C ARG A 371 4.68 19.22 -2.55
N ILE A 372 5.19 19.44 -3.76
CA ILE A 372 5.24 20.76 -4.40
C ILE A 372 4.01 21.03 -5.26
N ASP A 373 3.57 20.03 -6.03
CA ASP A 373 2.62 20.24 -7.12
C ASP A 373 1.22 19.69 -6.78
N GLY A 374 1.13 18.62 -5.99
CA GLY A 374 -0.14 18.00 -5.58
C GLY A 374 -1.03 17.50 -6.73
N ARG A 375 -0.59 17.61 -7.99
CA ARG A 375 -1.29 17.15 -9.20
C ARG A 375 -1.12 15.65 -9.40
N LEU A 376 -1.62 14.86 -8.45
CA LEU A 376 -1.53 13.40 -8.45
C LEU A 376 -2.00 12.76 -9.78
N GLN A 377 -2.91 13.40 -10.51
CA GLN A 377 -3.37 12.91 -11.81
C GLN A 377 -2.28 12.88 -12.88
N GLU A 378 -1.28 13.78 -12.83
CA GLU A 378 -0.16 13.74 -13.78
C GLU A 378 0.80 12.58 -13.48
N LEU A 379 1.03 12.29 -12.20
CA LEU A 379 1.80 11.11 -11.79
C LEU A 379 1.05 9.81 -12.12
N GLU A 380 -0.28 9.81 -11.99
CA GLU A 380 -1.13 8.70 -12.43
C GLU A 380 -0.99 8.45 -13.94
N LYS A 381 -1.00 9.51 -14.78
CA LYS A 381 -0.75 9.38 -16.23
C LYS A 381 0.63 8.83 -16.54
N PHE A 382 1.66 9.29 -15.82
CA PHE A 382 3.00 8.76 -15.95
C PHE A 382 3.03 7.25 -15.60
N ALA A 383 2.40 6.85 -14.48
CA ALA A 383 2.30 5.45 -14.09
C ALA A 383 1.52 4.61 -15.12
N MET A 384 0.49 5.16 -15.78
CA MET A 384 -0.28 4.48 -16.83
C MET A 384 0.60 4.03 -18.00
N LEU A 385 1.69 4.73 -18.32
CA LEU A 385 2.61 4.33 -19.39
C LEU A 385 3.44 3.09 -19.02
N ILE A 386 3.58 2.81 -17.72
CA ILE A 386 4.36 1.68 -17.20
C ILE A 386 3.50 0.43 -17.05
N ILE A 387 2.18 0.59 -16.87
CA ILE A 387 1.24 -0.52 -16.65
C ILE A 387 1.28 -1.57 -17.79
N PRO A 388 1.23 -1.22 -19.09
CA PRO A 388 1.23 -2.21 -20.17
C PRO A 388 2.49 -3.06 -20.19
N ALA A 389 3.67 -2.44 -20.04
CA ALA A 389 4.94 -3.15 -19.95
C ALA A 389 4.95 -4.14 -18.77
N ALA A 390 4.41 -3.75 -17.61
CA ALA A 390 4.33 -4.64 -16.45
C ALA A 390 3.35 -5.80 -16.68
N ILE A 391 2.22 -5.56 -17.37
CA ILE A 391 1.27 -6.61 -17.75
C ILE A 391 1.91 -7.62 -18.71
N GLU A 392 2.64 -7.12 -19.72
CA GLU A 392 3.38 -7.93 -20.69
C GLU A 392 4.42 -8.82 -19.99
N THR A 393 5.31 -8.21 -19.20
CA THR A 393 6.33 -8.95 -18.45
C THR A 393 5.71 -10.01 -17.54
N LEU A 394 4.65 -9.69 -16.79
CA LEU A 394 3.98 -10.66 -15.94
C LEU A 394 3.36 -11.82 -16.73
N SER A 395 2.76 -11.51 -17.88
CA SER A 395 2.12 -12.50 -18.75
C SER A 395 3.14 -13.49 -19.32
N GLU A 396 4.31 -13.01 -19.75
CA GLU A 396 5.42 -13.85 -20.23
C GLU A 396 5.95 -14.79 -19.13
N HIS A 397 5.83 -14.38 -17.87
CA HIS A 397 6.23 -15.18 -16.71
C HIS A 397 5.08 -16.04 -16.15
N GLY A 398 3.99 -16.20 -16.91
CA GLY A 398 2.86 -17.07 -16.55
C GLY A 398 1.91 -16.48 -15.50
N TYR A 399 2.01 -15.19 -15.20
CA TYR A 399 1.05 -14.50 -14.35
C TYR A 399 -0.01 -13.83 -15.22
N HIS A 400 -1.19 -14.43 -15.28
CA HIS A 400 -2.32 -13.90 -16.03
C HIS A 400 -3.37 -13.30 -15.09
N GLU A 401 -3.97 -12.18 -15.50
CA GLU A 401 -5.06 -11.53 -14.76
C GLU A 401 -6.26 -12.48 -14.59
N TYR A 402 -6.52 -13.31 -15.60
CA TYR A 402 -7.49 -14.38 -15.57
C TYR A 402 -6.76 -15.71 -15.49
N ALA A 403 -6.32 -16.09 -14.29
CA ALA A 403 -6.29 -17.52 -13.98
C ALA A 403 -7.75 -18.00 -13.88
N VAL A 404 -8.44 -18.06 -15.04
CA VAL A 404 -9.68 -18.83 -15.14
C VAL A 404 -9.31 -20.22 -14.66
N CYS A 405 -10.11 -20.78 -13.77
CA CYS A 405 -10.16 -22.21 -13.54
C CYS A 405 -10.15 -22.92 -14.91
N ALA A 406 -8.98 -23.34 -15.37
CA ALA A 406 -8.78 -24.04 -16.65
C ALA A 406 -9.48 -25.41 -16.67
N VAL A 407 -10.22 -25.75 -15.62
CA VAL A 407 -11.02 -26.97 -15.49
C VAL A 407 -12.43 -26.78 -16.07
N SER A 408 -13.00 -25.56 -16.09
CA SER A 408 -14.40 -25.38 -16.53
C SER A 408 -14.54 -25.18 -18.04
N SER A 409 -13.59 -24.51 -18.69
CA SER A 409 -13.66 -24.28 -20.14
C SER A 409 -13.26 -25.51 -20.97
N LEU A 410 -12.39 -26.39 -20.44
CA LEU A 410 -12.09 -27.67 -21.08
C LEU A 410 -13.27 -28.65 -20.98
N LEU A 411 -14.02 -28.65 -19.89
CA LEU A 411 -15.22 -29.49 -19.75
C LEU A 411 -16.37 -29.04 -20.66
N ILE A 412 -16.51 -27.73 -20.91
CA ILE A 412 -17.52 -27.23 -21.87
C ILE A 412 -17.11 -27.56 -23.32
N LEU A 413 -15.82 -27.49 -23.65
CA LEU A 413 -15.33 -27.91 -24.97
C LEU A 413 -15.37 -29.43 -25.17
N MET A 414 -15.18 -30.24 -24.12
CA MET A 414 -15.34 -31.69 -24.20
C MET A 414 -16.81 -32.13 -24.20
N ALA A 415 -17.74 -31.41 -23.56
CA ALA A 415 -19.16 -31.70 -23.64
C ALA A 415 -19.74 -31.41 -25.03
N ILE A 416 -19.28 -30.34 -25.69
CA ILE A 416 -19.67 -30.02 -27.08
C ILE A 416 -19.08 -31.03 -28.08
N ALA A 417 -17.93 -31.63 -27.78
CA ALA A 417 -17.31 -32.65 -28.63
C ALA A 417 -17.93 -34.06 -28.49
N PHE A 418 -18.80 -34.29 -27.50
CA PHE A 418 -19.51 -35.58 -27.31
C PHE A 418 -20.97 -35.56 -27.76
N GLU A 419 -21.49 -34.41 -28.23
CA GLU A 419 -22.83 -34.28 -28.85
C GLU A 419 -22.78 -34.04 -30.37
N MET A 420 -21.60 -34.14 -30.99
CA MET A 420 -21.41 -34.24 -32.45
C MET A 420 -20.90 -35.62 -32.83
#